data_AF-A0A7Y9DVQ4-F1
#
_entry.id   AF-A0A7Y9DVQ4-F1
#
_cell.length_a   1.000
_cell.length_b   1.000
_cell.length_c   1.000
_cell.angle_alpha   90.00
_cell.angle_beta   90.00
_cell.angle_gamma   90.00
#
_symmetry.space_group_name_H-M   'P 1'
#
loop_
_entity.id
_entity.type
_entity.pdbx_description
1 polymer ?
#
loop_
_entity_poly.entity_id
_entity_poly.type
_entity_poly.pdbx_seq_one_letter_code
_entity_poly.pdbx_strand_id
1 'polypeptide(L)'
;MRRRWFGAAGVVAAGAVAAAVIAIPTAAAQPQLPPVSPEDLVASVMTAQPGPFNGTVGIDNELGLPALPGAPQLGNGTQTARIWSGGDGKGRVALPSGDGEKTLVSDGTTRWAYDATDRTATRSTGGAPEQKDPQTDPAGASTQIIGELRKTSQVAVDGTAEVAGRPAYTLVLTPQPTERTMLREVRVAVDAEKRIPLELTVLATGSATPALQIGFDDVTFGPQDPSLFTFTPPPGTTVKDAPAREGRPGPDRQGPPEGTRTVGEGWDRVLVLQRPAGQPGQQGDQQQRPEGAPDLNALGTPVSGPWGNGRAITSAVGTAIVTDDGRVAVGAVPEPVVAEALGTK
;
A
#
# COMPACT_ATOMS: atom_id res chain seq x y z
N MET A 1 -62.49 -23.02 58.18
CA MET A 1 -62.33 -22.11 59.33
C MET A 1 -61.63 -20.82 58.88
N ARG A 2 -62.27 -19.67 59.15
CA ARG A 2 -61.71 -18.32 59.49
C ARG A 2 -60.65 -17.68 58.55
N ARG A 3 -61.05 -16.65 57.76
CA ARG A 3 -61.00 -15.18 58.03
C ARG A 3 -59.57 -14.58 57.89
N ARG A 4 -59.27 -13.93 56.75
CA ARG A 4 -59.13 -12.46 56.50
C ARG A 4 -58.06 -11.77 57.35
N TRP A 5 -57.25 -10.89 56.72
CA TRP A 5 -57.09 -9.46 57.03
C TRP A 5 -56.51 -8.70 55.82
N PHE A 6 -56.81 -7.40 55.76
CA PHE A 6 -56.62 -6.45 54.67
C PHE A 6 -55.31 -5.64 54.80
N GLY A 7 -54.88 -5.04 53.68
CA GLY A 7 -54.10 -3.79 53.62
C GLY A 7 -52.89 -3.91 52.69
N ALA A 8 -52.47 -2.91 51.91
CA ALA A 8 -53.03 -1.68 51.37
C ALA A 8 -52.04 -1.21 50.29
N ALA A 9 -52.56 -0.59 49.23
CA ALA A 9 -51.93 0.40 48.35
C ALA A 9 -50.43 0.27 47.96
N GLY A 10 -50.21 0.04 46.67
CA GLY A 10 -48.95 0.34 45.97
C GLY A 10 -49.23 0.58 44.49
N VAL A 11 -49.53 1.82 44.14
CA VAL A 11 -49.48 2.32 42.76
C VAL A 11 -48.05 2.14 42.24
N VAL A 12 -47.86 1.72 40.99
CA VAL A 12 -46.93 2.36 40.03
C VAL A 12 -46.91 1.59 38.69
N ALA A 13 -47.11 2.38 37.64
CA ALA A 13 -46.67 2.26 36.25
C ALA A 13 -47.20 1.12 35.37
N ALA A 14 -48.06 1.52 34.44
CA ALA A 14 -48.13 0.94 33.10
C ALA A 14 -46.73 0.94 32.45
N GLY A 15 -46.11 -0.24 32.37
CA GLY A 15 -44.90 -0.45 31.61
C GLY A 15 -45.25 -0.77 30.15
N ALA A 16 -44.97 0.18 29.26
CA ALA A 16 -45.01 -0.03 27.83
C ALA A 16 -44.04 -1.18 27.46
N VAL A 17 -44.55 -2.20 26.80
CA VAL A 17 -43.72 -3.23 26.15
C VAL A 17 -43.09 -2.58 24.92
N ALA A 18 -41.92 -1.97 25.10
CA ALA A 18 -41.07 -1.55 24.00
C ALA A 18 -40.41 -2.80 23.42
N ALA A 19 -40.94 -3.28 22.29
CA ALA A 19 -40.28 -4.31 21.49
C ALA A 19 -38.95 -3.74 20.95
N ALA A 20 -37.83 -4.14 21.56
CA ALA A 20 -36.52 -3.87 21.01
C ALA A 20 -36.36 -4.71 19.72
N VAL A 21 -36.52 -4.08 18.57
CA VAL A 21 -36.11 -4.67 17.28
C VAL A 21 -34.60 -4.63 17.26
N ILE A 22 -33.97 -5.76 17.57
CA ILE A 22 -32.55 -5.97 17.32
C ILE A 22 -32.39 -6.02 15.81
N ALA A 23 -31.83 -4.95 15.21
CA ALA A 23 -31.41 -4.97 13.82
C ALA A 23 -30.23 -5.94 13.71
N ILE A 24 -30.49 -7.17 13.25
CA ILE A 24 -29.44 -8.08 12.80
C ILE A 24 -28.88 -7.45 11.53
N PRO A 25 -27.58 -7.13 11.44
CA PRO A 25 -27.00 -6.68 10.17
C PRO A 25 -27.22 -7.82 9.17
N THR A 26 -28.11 -7.59 8.20
CA THR A 26 -28.24 -8.50 7.07
C THR A 26 -26.93 -8.40 6.31
N ALA A 27 -26.10 -9.44 6.37
CA ALA A 27 -24.96 -9.57 5.48
C ALA A 27 -25.49 -9.38 4.06
N ALA A 28 -25.13 -8.27 3.41
CA ALA A 28 -25.51 -8.02 2.04
C ALA A 28 -25.09 -9.25 1.22
N ALA A 29 -26.00 -9.78 0.41
CA ALA A 29 -25.66 -10.90 -0.45
C ALA A 29 -24.53 -10.46 -1.37
N GLN A 30 -23.38 -11.14 -1.29
CA GLN A 30 -22.25 -10.83 -2.16
C GLN A 30 -22.68 -10.93 -3.63
N PRO A 31 -22.19 -10.06 -4.53
CA PRO A 31 -22.58 -10.07 -5.93
C PRO A 31 -22.36 -11.42 -6.58
N GLN A 32 -23.38 -12.02 -7.20
CA GLN A 32 -23.19 -13.30 -7.91
C GLN A 32 -22.50 -13.04 -9.26
N LEU A 33 -21.20 -13.29 -9.32
CA LEU A 33 -20.41 -13.16 -10.55
C LEU A 33 -20.04 -14.53 -11.13
N PRO A 34 -19.89 -14.66 -12.46
CA PRO A 34 -19.37 -15.87 -13.08
C PRO A 34 -18.00 -16.25 -12.51
N PRO A 35 -17.69 -17.54 -12.31
CA PRO A 35 -16.38 -17.94 -11.83
C PRO A 35 -15.29 -17.54 -12.83
N VAL A 36 -14.14 -17.10 -12.31
CA VAL A 36 -12.96 -16.72 -13.10
C VAL A 36 -11.71 -17.33 -12.44
N SER A 37 -10.78 -17.81 -13.25
CA SER A 37 -9.50 -18.29 -12.73
C SER A 37 -8.59 -17.12 -12.31
N PRO A 38 -7.62 -17.32 -11.40
CA PRO A 38 -6.61 -16.31 -11.11
C PRO A 38 -5.87 -15.81 -12.36
N GLU A 39 -5.52 -16.72 -13.27
CA GLU A 39 -4.79 -16.44 -14.51
C GLU A 39 -5.59 -15.55 -15.46
N ASP A 40 -6.88 -15.87 -15.65
CA ASP A 40 -7.79 -15.08 -16.48
C ASP A 40 -8.06 -13.72 -15.85
N LEU A 41 -8.20 -13.66 -14.52
CA LEU A 41 -8.39 -12.39 -13.81
C LEU A 41 -7.19 -11.48 -14.01
N VAL A 42 -5.96 -11.98 -13.80
CA VAL A 42 -4.73 -11.19 -14.03
C VAL A 42 -4.57 -10.78 -15.49
N ALA A 43 -4.80 -11.70 -16.45
CA ALA A 43 -4.76 -11.37 -17.87
C ALA A 43 -5.77 -10.27 -18.25
N SER A 44 -6.97 -10.30 -17.65
CA SER A 44 -8.00 -9.29 -17.88
C SER A 44 -7.58 -7.91 -17.37
N VAL A 45 -6.86 -7.84 -16.25
CA VAL A 45 -6.31 -6.57 -15.72
C VAL A 45 -5.23 -6.00 -16.65
N MET A 46 -4.34 -6.85 -17.18
CA MET A 46 -3.25 -6.42 -18.07
C MET A 46 -3.73 -5.82 -19.40
N THR A 47 -4.90 -6.27 -19.87
CA THR A 47 -5.54 -5.83 -21.11
C THR A 47 -6.64 -4.78 -20.89
N ALA A 48 -6.97 -4.48 -19.64
CA ALA A 48 -8.04 -3.56 -19.27
C ALA A 48 -7.84 -2.18 -19.90
N GLN A 49 -8.94 -1.65 -20.46
CA GLN A 49 -9.05 -0.29 -20.95
C GLN A 49 -10.29 0.34 -20.28
N PRO A 50 -10.18 0.77 -19.01
CA PRO A 50 -11.33 1.22 -18.23
C PRO A 50 -12.03 2.48 -18.78
N GLY A 51 -11.38 3.18 -19.71
CA GLY A 51 -11.76 4.53 -20.12
C GLY A 51 -11.47 5.56 -19.04
N PRO A 52 -11.92 6.82 -19.25
CA PRO A 52 -11.74 7.88 -18.27
C PRO A 52 -12.59 7.64 -17.00
N PHE A 53 -12.07 8.03 -15.84
CA PHE A 53 -12.75 7.92 -14.56
C PHE A 53 -12.21 8.94 -13.55
N ASN A 54 -12.91 9.10 -12.44
CA ASN A 54 -12.42 9.79 -11.26
C ASN A 54 -12.84 9.04 -9.99
N GLY A 55 -12.16 9.30 -8.87
CA GLY A 55 -12.53 8.73 -7.59
C GLY A 55 -11.65 9.21 -6.45
N THR A 56 -12.09 8.92 -5.22
CA THR A 56 -11.31 9.09 -4.00
C THR A 56 -10.78 7.74 -3.55
N VAL A 57 -9.48 7.69 -3.23
CA VAL A 57 -8.81 6.51 -2.67
C VAL A 57 -8.46 6.79 -1.22
N GLY A 58 -8.93 5.93 -0.33
CA GLY A 58 -8.52 5.85 1.06
C GLY A 58 -7.28 4.97 1.22
N ILE A 59 -6.41 5.36 2.14
CA ILE A 59 -5.23 4.61 2.57
C ILE A 59 -5.28 4.54 4.08
N ASP A 60 -5.57 3.36 4.62
CA ASP A 60 -5.53 3.07 6.04
C ASP A 60 -4.27 2.29 6.37
N ASN A 61 -3.36 2.93 7.10
CA ASN A 61 -2.08 2.37 7.50
C ASN A 61 -2.09 2.06 9.00
N GLU A 62 -2.11 0.77 9.33
CA GLU A 62 -2.06 0.22 10.69
C GLU A 62 -0.80 -0.63 10.89
N LEU A 63 0.30 -0.29 10.20
CA LEU A 63 1.55 -1.03 10.27
C LEU A 63 2.21 -0.97 11.65
N GLY A 64 1.79 -0.08 12.54
CA GLY A 64 2.41 0.15 13.84
C GLY A 64 3.76 0.86 13.76
N LEU A 65 4.04 1.53 12.63
CA LEU A 65 5.32 2.21 12.42
C LEU A 65 5.36 3.54 13.19
N PRO A 66 6.48 3.86 13.87
CA PRO A 66 6.66 5.17 14.46
C PRO A 66 6.72 6.23 13.36
N ALA A 67 6.24 7.44 13.66
CA ALA A 67 6.37 8.56 12.75
C ALA A 67 7.87 8.84 12.47
N LEU A 68 8.27 8.79 11.20
CA LEU A 68 9.64 9.04 10.78
C LEU A 68 9.82 10.53 10.46
N PRO A 69 10.82 11.22 11.03
CA PRO A 69 11.17 12.57 10.60
C PRO A 69 11.45 12.63 9.09
N GLY A 70 10.86 13.60 8.39
CA GLY A 70 10.96 13.75 6.93
C GLY A 70 10.00 12.87 6.12
N ALA A 71 9.34 11.89 6.75
CA ALA A 71 8.23 11.15 6.16
C ALA A 71 7.17 10.78 7.21
N PRO A 72 6.63 11.76 7.98
CA PRO A 72 5.63 11.48 9.02
C PRO A 72 4.37 10.83 8.44
N GLN A 73 4.06 11.09 7.17
CA GLN A 73 2.98 10.47 6.42
C GLN A 73 3.16 8.96 6.17
N LEU A 74 4.35 8.38 6.42
CA LEU A 74 4.53 6.92 6.32
C LEU A 74 4.23 6.20 7.65
N GLY A 75 4.00 6.94 8.73
CA GLY A 75 3.51 6.39 10.00
C GLY A 75 2.06 5.94 9.91
N ASN A 76 1.55 5.38 11.00
CA ASN A 76 0.14 4.98 11.09
C ASN A 76 -0.81 6.15 10.84
N GLY A 77 -1.94 5.85 10.22
CA GLY A 77 -3.03 6.80 10.02
C GLY A 77 -3.73 6.63 8.69
N THR A 78 -4.77 7.43 8.50
CA THR A 78 -5.58 7.47 7.28
C THR A 78 -5.15 8.62 6.39
N GLN A 79 -5.04 8.35 5.10
CA GLN A 79 -4.80 9.35 4.05
C GLN A 79 -5.81 9.18 2.94
N THR A 80 -6.04 10.26 2.21
CA THR A 80 -6.88 10.23 1.01
C THR A 80 -6.10 10.75 -0.18
N ALA A 81 -6.40 10.21 -1.36
CA ALA A 81 -5.91 10.71 -2.63
C ALA A 81 -7.08 10.82 -3.59
N ARG A 82 -7.15 11.92 -4.35
CA ARG A 82 -8.14 12.09 -5.41
C ARG A 82 -7.48 11.79 -6.75
N ILE A 83 -8.11 10.96 -7.55
CA ILE A 83 -7.57 10.46 -8.81
C ILE A 83 -8.51 10.83 -9.95
N TRP A 84 -7.95 11.29 -11.05
CA TRP A 84 -8.64 11.47 -12.33
C TRP A 84 -7.81 10.81 -13.43
N SER A 85 -8.46 10.01 -14.26
CA SER A 85 -7.90 9.39 -15.46
C SER A 85 -8.61 9.93 -16.68
N GLY A 86 -7.85 10.49 -17.62
CA GLY A 86 -8.37 10.98 -18.90
C GLY A 86 -8.28 9.96 -20.04
N GLY A 87 -7.65 8.80 -19.81
CA GLY A 87 -7.20 7.90 -20.88
C GLY A 87 -5.92 8.39 -21.56
N ASP A 88 -5.31 7.55 -22.41
CA ASP A 88 -4.15 7.90 -23.26
C ASP A 88 -2.98 8.59 -22.53
N GLY A 89 -2.69 8.13 -21.30
CA GLY A 89 -1.62 8.67 -20.47
C GLY A 89 -1.95 10.00 -19.78
N LYS A 90 -3.16 10.53 -19.91
CA LYS A 90 -3.65 11.70 -19.17
C LYS A 90 -4.13 11.30 -17.79
N GLY A 91 -3.72 12.05 -16.77
CA GLY A 91 -4.14 11.76 -15.41
C GLY A 91 -3.77 12.86 -14.43
N ARG A 92 -4.46 12.88 -13.30
CA ARG A 92 -4.18 13.76 -12.17
C ARG A 92 -4.32 12.96 -10.87
N VAL A 93 -3.40 13.17 -9.95
CA VAL A 93 -3.51 12.70 -8.57
C VAL A 93 -3.29 13.89 -7.65
N ALA A 94 -4.19 14.09 -6.69
CA ALA A 94 -4.07 15.11 -5.66
C ALA A 94 -4.06 14.43 -4.29
N LEU A 95 -2.99 14.65 -3.52
CA LEU A 95 -2.82 14.13 -2.17
C LEU A 95 -2.88 15.32 -1.20
N PRO A 96 -4.01 15.52 -0.51
CA PRO A 96 -4.08 16.49 0.59
C PRO A 96 -3.04 16.15 1.68
N SER A 97 -2.37 17.16 2.20
CA SER A 97 -1.55 17.08 3.41
C SER A 97 -2.05 18.08 4.45
N GLY A 98 -1.63 17.94 5.70
CA GLY A 98 -2.08 18.82 6.79
C GLY A 98 -1.69 20.30 6.60
N ASP A 99 -0.68 20.57 5.77
CA ASP A 99 -0.08 21.87 5.51
C ASP A 99 -0.15 22.30 4.02
N GLY A 100 -0.75 21.48 3.14
CA GLY A 100 -0.76 21.73 1.71
C GLY A 100 -1.40 20.62 0.86
N GLU A 101 -1.01 20.55 -0.41
CA GLU A 101 -1.38 19.47 -1.33
C GLU A 101 -0.14 19.10 -2.16
N LYS A 102 0.07 17.80 -2.36
CA LYS A 102 0.97 17.30 -3.40
C LYS A 102 0.16 16.89 -4.61
N THR A 103 0.54 17.35 -5.79
CA THR A 103 -0.19 17.07 -7.03
C THR A 103 0.72 16.41 -8.06
N LEU A 104 0.25 15.34 -8.68
CA LEU A 104 0.82 14.77 -9.90
C LEU A 104 -0.13 15.04 -11.06
N VAL A 105 0.36 15.55 -12.19
CA VAL A 105 -0.44 15.79 -13.39
C VAL A 105 0.30 15.29 -14.62
N SER A 106 -0.41 14.62 -15.53
CA SER A 106 0.09 14.16 -16.82
C SER A 106 -0.87 14.61 -17.91
N ASP A 107 -0.35 15.28 -18.95
CA ASP A 107 -1.09 15.57 -20.18
C ASP A 107 -0.93 14.47 -21.24
N GLY A 108 -0.22 13.38 -20.91
CA GLY A 108 0.13 12.28 -21.82
C GLY A 108 1.54 12.42 -22.43
N THR A 109 2.15 13.60 -22.37
CA THR A 109 3.49 13.88 -22.89
C THR A 109 4.43 14.46 -21.83
N THR A 110 3.89 15.31 -20.97
CA THR A 110 4.57 15.99 -19.88
C THR A 110 3.93 15.59 -18.57
N ARG A 111 4.78 15.23 -17.60
CA ARG A 111 4.37 14.96 -16.23
C ARG A 111 4.91 16.04 -15.30
N TRP A 112 4.06 16.49 -14.40
CA TRP A 112 4.36 17.46 -13.36
C TRP A 112 4.16 16.81 -11.99
N ALA A 113 5.11 17.02 -11.08
CA ALA A 113 4.95 16.77 -9.66
C ALA A 113 5.11 18.09 -8.93
N TYR A 114 4.07 18.51 -8.21
CA TYR A 114 4.04 19.78 -7.49
C TYR A 114 3.86 19.55 -6.00
N ASP A 115 4.63 20.28 -5.22
CA ASP A 115 4.53 20.36 -3.77
C ASP A 115 4.10 21.78 -3.38
N ALA A 116 2.91 21.92 -2.83
CA ALA A 116 2.38 23.22 -2.43
C ALA A 116 3.07 23.80 -1.18
N THR A 117 3.57 22.94 -0.29
CA THR A 117 4.25 23.34 0.95
C THR A 117 5.57 24.02 0.61
N ASP A 118 6.36 23.37 -0.25
CA ASP A 118 7.67 23.90 -0.67
C ASP A 118 7.59 24.87 -1.86
N ARG A 119 6.41 24.97 -2.51
CA ARG A 119 6.21 25.64 -3.80
C ARG A 119 7.25 25.19 -4.84
N THR A 120 7.43 23.88 -4.95
CA THR A 120 8.35 23.29 -5.93
C THR A 120 7.59 22.47 -6.95
N ALA A 121 7.95 22.61 -8.23
CA ALA A 121 7.41 21.79 -9.30
C ALA A 121 8.54 21.07 -10.01
N THR A 122 8.42 19.76 -10.18
CA THR A 122 9.31 18.98 -11.03
C THR A 122 8.60 18.65 -12.33
N ARG A 123 9.14 19.10 -13.45
CA ARG A 123 8.66 18.76 -14.80
C ARG A 123 9.49 17.59 -15.33
N SER A 124 8.83 16.61 -15.91
CA SER A 124 9.49 15.54 -16.65
C SER A 124 8.84 15.36 -18.01
N THR A 125 9.65 15.48 -19.06
CA THR A 125 9.32 15.16 -20.44
C THR A 125 9.99 13.83 -20.74
N GLY A 126 9.22 12.77 -21.00
CA GLY A 126 9.83 11.46 -21.16
C GLY A 126 8.89 10.48 -21.81
N GLY A 127 9.13 10.28 -23.11
CA GLY A 127 8.62 9.27 -24.03
C GLY A 127 7.11 9.20 -24.15
N ALA A 128 6.58 9.22 -25.37
CA ALA A 128 5.28 8.59 -25.60
C ALA A 128 5.27 7.23 -24.88
N PRO A 129 4.14 6.81 -24.27
CA PRO A 129 4.07 5.50 -23.61
C PRO A 129 4.72 4.49 -24.56
N GLU A 130 5.79 3.85 -24.07
CA GLU A 130 6.49 2.79 -24.79
C GLU A 130 5.36 1.91 -25.35
N GLN A 131 5.23 1.84 -26.68
CA GLN A 131 4.18 1.03 -27.30
C GLN A 131 4.27 -0.31 -26.60
N LYS A 132 3.19 -0.71 -25.89
CA LYS A 132 3.10 -2.05 -25.30
C LYS A 132 3.55 -2.98 -26.42
N ASP A 133 4.67 -3.66 -26.22
CA ASP A 133 5.27 -4.50 -27.24
C ASP A 133 4.14 -5.42 -27.73
N PRO A 134 3.69 -5.34 -29.00
CA PRO A 134 2.52 -6.09 -29.46
C PRO A 134 2.68 -7.61 -29.26
N GLN A 135 3.90 -8.05 -28.95
CA GLN A 135 4.28 -9.42 -28.62
C GLN A 135 4.07 -9.85 -27.16
N THR A 136 3.71 -8.98 -26.22
CA THR A 136 3.37 -9.46 -24.87
C THR A 136 2.02 -10.17 -24.91
N ASP A 137 2.04 -11.50 -25.03
CA ASP A 137 0.91 -12.38 -24.80
C ASP A 137 0.47 -12.25 -23.32
N PRO A 138 -0.65 -11.54 -23.03
CA PRO A 138 -1.05 -11.28 -21.65
C PRO A 138 -1.49 -12.55 -20.92
N ALA A 139 -1.98 -13.56 -21.66
CA ALA A 139 -2.35 -14.85 -21.10
C ALA A 139 -1.10 -15.68 -20.75
N GLY A 140 -0.09 -15.67 -21.62
CA GLY A 140 1.22 -16.25 -21.32
C GLY A 140 1.89 -15.59 -20.11
N ALA A 141 1.87 -14.26 -20.06
CA ALA A 141 2.44 -13.50 -18.95
C ALA A 141 1.68 -13.73 -17.63
N SER A 142 0.34 -13.76 -17.64
CA SER A 142 -0.44 -14.05 -16.44
C SER A 142 -0.17 -15.47 -15.92
N THR A 143 -0.09 -16.46 -16.82
CA THR A 143 0.24 -17.85 -16.47
C THR A 143 1.59 -17.94 -15.77
N GLN A 144 2.60 -17.22 -16.29
CA GLN A 144 3.93 -17.15 -15.68
C GLN A 144 3.88 -16.49 -14.29
N ILE A 145 3.23 -15.33 -14.16
CA ILE A 145 3.10 -14.60 -12.89
C ILE A 145 2.42 -15.49 -11.82
N ILE A 146 1.25 -16.06 -12.15
CA ILE A 146 0.51 -16.92 -11.21
C ILE A 146 1.31 -18.19 -10.91
N GLY A 147 2.00 -18.77 -11.90
CA GLY A 147 2.86 -19.93 -11.72
C GLY A 147 3.99 -19.68 -10.72
N GLU A 148 4.67 -18.54 -10.82
CA GLU A 148 5.73 -18.15 -9.88
C GLU A 148 5.16 -17.90 -8.47
N LEU A 149 4.03 -17.18 -8.36
CA LEU A 149 3.38 -16.94 -7.06
C LEU A 149 2.96 -18.24 -6.37
N ARG A 150 2.52 -19.24 -7.14
CA ARG A 150 2.10 -20.54 -6.61
C ARG A 150 3.23 -21.36 -6.00
N LYS A 151 4.50 -21.03 -6.30
CA LYS A 151 5.65 -21.70 -5.67
C LYS A 151 5.72 -21.45 -4.17
N THR A 152 5.27 -20.28 -3.72
CA THR A 152 5.40 -19.81 -2.32
C THR A 152 4.04 -19.44 -1.70
N SER A 153 2.96 -19.49 -2.48
CA SER A 153 1.62 -19.08 -2.06
C SER A 153 0.54 -20.01 -2.60
N GLN A 154 -0.59 -20.09 -1.90
CA GLN A 154 -1.85 -20.47 -2.51
C GLN A 154 -2.44 -19.21 -3.17
N VAL A 155 -2.87 -19.34 -4.42
CA VAL A 155 -3.46 -18.24 -5.20
C VAL A 155 -4.86 -18.64 -5.64
N ALA A 156 -5.86 -17.88 -5.22
CA ALA A 156 -7.27 -18.17 -5.47
C ALA A 156 -8.06 -16.90 -5.78
N VAL A 157 -9.20 -17.05 -6.46
CA VAL A 157 -10.24 -16.02 -6.50
C VAL A 157 -11.29 -16.40 -5.46
N ASP A 158 -11.25 -15.72 -4.31
CA ASP A 158 -12.06 -16.01 -3.14
C ASP A 158 -13.37 -15.21 -3.19
N GLY A 159 -14.31 -15.70 -4.00
CA GLY A 159 -15.63 -15.11 -4.15
C GLY A 159 -15.61 -13.70 -4.71
N THR A 160 -16.54 -12.89 -4.21
CA THR A 160 -16.87 -11.57 -4.77
C THR A 160 -17.10 -10.56 -3.68
N ALA A 161 -16.64 -9.33 -3.89
CA ALA A 161 -16.86 -8.22 -2.97
C ALA A 161 -17.65 -7.10 -3.66
N GLU A 162 -18.06 -6.12 -2.87
CA GLU A 162 -18.49 -4.81 -3.38
C GLU A 162 -17.53 -3.77 -2.83
N VAL A 163 -16.89 -3.00 -3.72
CA VAL A 163 -15.95 -1.92 -3.36
C VAL A 163 -16.37 -0.66 -4.09
N ALA A 164 -16.50 0.46 -3.39
CA ALA A 164 -16.99 1.72 -3.94
C ALA A 164 -18.31 1.59 -4.75
N GLY A 165 -19.23 0.73 -4.26
CA GLY A 165 -20.51 0.45 -4.93
C GLY A 165 -20.39 -0.40 -6.21
N ARG A 166 -19.25 -1.06 -6.43
CA ARG A 166 -18.99 -1.87 -7.63
C ARG A 166 -18.71 -3.33 -7.28
N PRO A 167 -19.34 -4.29 -7.98
CA PRO A 167 -19.04 -5.70 -7.79
C PRO A 167 -17.62 -6.02 -8.26
N ALA A 168 -16.90 -6.82 -7.48
CA ALA A 168 -15.50 -7.12 -7.69
C ALA A 168 -15.19 -8.60 -7.46
N TYR A 169 -14.20 -9.13 -8.18
CA TYR A 169 -13.56 -10.41 -7.88
C TYR A 169 -12.44 -10.19 -6.86
N THR A 170 -12.30 -11.08 -5.89
CA THR A 170 -11.22 -10.95 -4.88
C THR A 170 -10.13 -11.97 -5.16
N LEU A 171 -8.99 -11.50 -5.67
CA LEU A 171 -7.77 -12.32 -5.75
C LEU A 171 -7.12 -12.40 -4.37
N VAL A 172 -6.84 -13.60 -3.88
CA VAL A 172 -6.21 -13.83 -2.57
C VAL A 172 -4.92 -14.61 -2.74
N LEU A 173 -3.85 -14.09 -2.14
CA LEU A 173 -2.56 -14.72 -2.03
C LEU A 173 -2.31 -15.06 -0.56
N THR A 174 -2.25 -16.35 -0.25
CA THR A 174 -1.97 -16.86 1.09
C THR A 174 -0.60 -17.52 1.08
N PRO A 175 0.39 -17.05 1.85
CA PRO A 175 1.69 -17.71 1.97
C PRO A 175 1.56 -19.19 2.34
N GLN A 176 2.44 -20.04 1.81
CA GLN A 176 2.46 -21.44 2.22
C GLN A 176 2.85 -21.59 3.70
N PRO A 177 2.41 -22.66 4.40
CA PRO A 177 2.75 -22.86 5.82
C PRO A 177 4.25 -22.98 6.12
N THR A 178 5.07 -23.23 5.09
CA THR A 178 6.53 -23.30 5.18
C THR A 178 7.21 -21.93 5.16
N GLU A 179 6.50 -20.89 4.73
CA GLU A 179 7.02 -19.52 4.70
C GLU A 179 7.03 -18.93 6.12
N ARG A 180 8.15 -18.32 6.48
CA ARG A 180 8.45 -17.63 7.74
C ARG A 180 8.10 -16.14 7.65
N THR A 181 6.89 -15.84 7.23
CA THR A 181 6.38 -14.47 7.06
C THR A 181 5.46 -14.03 8.20
N MET A 182 5.39 -12.72 8.44
CA MET A 182 4.41 -12.10 9.33
C MET A 182 3.07 -11.81 8.62
N LEU A 183 2.98 -12.06 7.32
CA LEU A 183 1.77 -11.88 6.54
C LEU A 183 0.89 -13.12 6.59
N ARG A 184 -0.40 -12.92 6.80
CA ARG A 184 -1.42 -13.96 6.71
C ARG A 184 -1.91 -14.14 5.29
N GLU A 185 -2.23 -13.03 4.62
CA GLU A 185 -2.66 -13.01 3.23
C GLU A 185 -2.64 -11.59 2.65
N VAL A 186 -2.61 -11.51 1.33
CA VAL A 186 -2.85 -10.29 0.57
C VAL A 186 -4.08 -10.49 -0.29
N ARG A 187 -5.02 -9.54 -0.24
CA ARG A 187 -6.25 -9.54 -1.04
C ARG A 187 -6.24 -8.38 -2.02
N VAL A 188 -6.66 -8.61 -3.24
CA VAL A 188 -6.85 -7.59 -4.28
C VAL A 188 -8.25 -7.72 -4.86
N ALA A 189 -9.09 -6.72 -4.61
CA ALA A 189 -10.39 -6.62 -5.24
C ALA A 189 -10.24 -6.01 -6.65
N VAL A 190 -10.78 -6.68 -7.66
CA VAL A 190 -10.72 -6.27 -9.07
C VAL A 190 -12.12 -6.08 -9.60
N ASP A 191 -12.41 -4.90 -10.15
CA ASP A 191 -13.71 -4.55 -10.71
C ASP A 191 -14.20 -5.60 -11.71
N ALA A 192 -15.44 -6.05 -11.58
CA ALA A 192 -15.96 -7.14 -12.40
C ALA A 192 -16.15 -6.77 -13.88
N GLU A 193 -16.34 -5.48 -14.18
CA GLU A 193 -16.67 -4.98 -15.51
C GLU A 193 -15.45 -4.35 -16.21
N LYS A 194 -14.81 -3.39 -15.55
CA LYS A 194 -13.69 -2.57 -16.05
C LYS A 194 -12.33 -3.20 -15.78
N ARG A 195 -12.27 -4.25 -14.95
CA ARG A 195 -11.06 -5.04 -14.67
C ARG A 195 -9.89 -4.20 -14.14
N ILE A 196 -10.18 -3.17 -13.35
CA ILE A 196 -9.17 -2.40 -12.62
C ILE A 196 -9.11 -2.86 -11.16
N PRO A 197 -7.94 -2.83 -10.51
CA PRO A 197 -7.86 -2.99 -9.06
C PRO A 197 -8.64 -1.87 -8.36
N LEU A 198 -9.50 -2.25 -7.42
CA LEU A 198 -10.32 -1.34 -6.63
C LEU A 198 -9.83 -1.23 -5.19
N GLU A 199 -9.30 -2.31 -4.61
CA GLU A 199 -8.77 -2.34 -3.25
C GLU A 199 -7.62 -3.35 -3.12
N LEU A 200 -6.60 -2.98 -2.36
CA LEU A 200 -5.52 -3.83 -1.87
C LEU A 200 -5.61 -3.89 -0.34
N THR A 201 -5.65 -5.09 0.21
CA THR A 201 -5.73 -5.33 1.65
C THR A 201 -4.64 -6.30 2.07
N VAL A 202 -3.81 -5.90 3.04
CA VAL A 202 -2.72 -6.71 3.59
C VAL A 202 -3.06 -7.08 5.03
N LEU A 203 -3.13 -8.37 5.32
CA LEU A 203 -3.50 -8.87 6.64
C LEU A 203 -2.29 -9.54 7.30
N ALA A 204 -1.99 -9.14 8.53
CA ALA A 204 -0.93 -9.70 9.34
C ALA A 204 -1.39 -10.97 10.09
N THR A 205 -0.44 -11.84 10.41
CA THR A 205 -0.65 -13.00 11.28
C THR A 205 -1.06 -12.55 12.68
N GLY A 206 -2.10 -13.17 13.24
CA GLY A 206 -2.61 -12.84 14.57
C GLY A 206 -3.52 -11.61 14.64
N SER A 207 -3.81 -10.94 13.51
CA SER A 207 -4.76 -9.83 13.43
C SER A 207 -5.92 -10.11 12.45
N ALA A 208 -7.13 -9.74 12.88
CA ALA A 208 -8.30 -9.68 11.99
C ALA A 208 -8.39 -8.33 11.26
N THR A 209 -7.83 -7.27 11.83
CA THR A 209 -7.77 -5.94 11.22
C THR A 209 -6.66 -5.92 10.16
N PRO A 210 -6.91 -5.37 8.96
CA PRO A 210 -5.86 -5.12 7.98
C PRO A 210 -4.73 -4.27 8.55
N ALA A 211 -3.49 -4.64 8.24
CA ALA A 211 -2.33 -3.83 8.57
C ALA A 211 -2.11 -2.69 7.55
N LEU A 212 -2.60 -2.88 6.33
CA LEU A 212 -2.65 -1.86 5.29
C LEU A 212 -3.89 -2.12 4.43
N GLN A 213 -4.66 -1.08 4.16
CA GLN A 213 -5.75 -1.11 3.19
C GLN A 213 -5.63 0.13 2.28
N ILE A 214 -5.69 -0.08 0.97
CA ILE A 214 -5.64 0.98 -0.04
C ILE A 214 -6.78 0.69 -1.02
N GLY A 215 -7.82 1.53 -1.04
CA GLY A 215 -8.98 1.25 -1.88
C GLY A 215 -9.76 2.50 -2.25
N PHE A 216 -10.56 2.41 -3.31
CA PHE A 216 -11.49 3.47 -3.66
C PHE A 216 -12.60 3.56 -2.61
N ASP A 217 -12.79 4.75 -2.05
CA ASP A 217 -13.99 5.11 -1.30
C ASP A 217 -15.16 5.34 -2.28
N ASP A 218 -14.85 5.93 -3.43
CA ASP A 218 -15.78 6.17 -4.54
C ASP A 218 -15.04 6.08 -5.88
N VAL A 219 -15.74 5.62 -6.93
CA VAL A 219 -15.21 5.64 -8.30
C VAL A 219 -16.34 5.84 -9.32
N THR A 220 -16.14 6.79 -10.23
CA THR A 220 -17.09 7.14 -11.27
C THR A 220 -16.41 7.13 -12.64
N PHE A 221 -16.90 6.26 -13.54
CA PHE A 221 -16.42 6.17 -14.92
C PHE A 221 -17.18 7.16 -15.80
N GLY A 222 -16.46 7.80 -16.72
CA GLY A 222 -17.02 8.75 -17.68
C GLY A 222 -16.03 9.84 -18.07
N PRO A 223 -16.35 10.63 -19.11
CA PRO A 223 -15.49 11.70 -19.58
C PRO A 223 -15.06 12.66 -18.48
N GLN A 224 -13.82 13.12 -18.52
CA GLN A 224 -13.25 14.07 -17.57
C GLN A 224 -12.98 15.41 -18.26
N ASP A 225 -13.06 16.51 -17.51
CA ASP A 225 -12.71 17.84 -18.02
C ASP A 225 -11.23 17.86 -18.45
N PRO A 226 -10.90 18.16 -19.72
CA PRO A 226 -9.52 18.17 -20.20
C PRO A 226 -8.59 19.11 -19.42
N SER A 227 -9.12 20.17 -18.80
CA SER A 227 -8.33 21.14 -18.02
C SER A 227 -7.68 20.51 -16.78
N LEU A 228 -8.24 19.41 -16.24
CA LEU A 228 -7.68 18.67 -15.11
C LEU A 228 -6.29 18.10 -15.40
N PHE A 229 -6.01 17.83 -16.67
CA PHE A 229 -4.77 17.23 -17.14
C PHE A 229 -3.73 18.26 -17.57
N THR A 230 -4.08 19.55 -17.49
CA THR A 230 -3.12 20.64 -17.72
C THR A 230 -2.62 21.17 -16.38
N PHE A 231 -1.32 21.48 -16.30
CA PHE A 231 -0.72 22.04 -15.10
C PHE A 231 0.08 23.30 -15.44
N THR A 232 -0.30 24.41 -14.78
CA THR A 232 0.48 25.66 -14.79
C THR A 232 0.98 25.89 -13.37
N PRO A 233 2.30 25.90 -13.13
CA PRO A 233 2.86 26.18 -11.81
C PRO A 233 2.32 27.52 -11.26
N PRO A 234 1.83 27.57 -10.01
CA PRO A 234 1.40 28.81 -9.39
C PRO A 234 2.53 29.86 -9.32
N PRO A 235 2.22 31.17 -9.27
CA PRO A 235 3.23 32.22 -9.11
C PRO A 235 4.15 31.98 -7.91
N GLY A 236 5.46 32.17 -8.11
CA GLY A 236 6.48 31.93 -7.07
C GLY A 236 6.93 30.47 -6.93
N THR A 237 6.47 29.57 -7.80
CA THR A 237 6.92 28.17 -7.81
C THR A 237 8.33 28.03 -8.38
N THR A 238 9.20 27.32 -7.66
CA THR A 238 10.51 26.91 -8.17
C THR A 238 10.34 25.69 -9.07
N VAL A 239 10.53 25.85 -10.37
CA VAL A 239 10.42 24.76 -11.35
C VAL A 239 11.80 24.11 -11.57
N LYS A 240 11.83 22.79 -11.49
CA LYS A 240 13.00 21.95 -11.78
C LYS A 240 12.65 21.01 -12.93
N ASP A 241 13.55 20.87 -13.89
CA ASP A 241 13.44 19.81 -14.88
C ASP A 241 14.08 18.55 -14.33
N ALA A 242 13.35 17.44 -14.36
CA ALA A 242 13.96 16.13 -14.13
C ALA A 242 15.02 15.90 -15.22
N PRO A 243 16.19 15.34 -14.87
CA PRO A 243 17.21 15.04 -15.86
C PRO A 243 16.59 14.19 -16.96
N ALA A 244 16.91 14.51 -18.22
CA ALA A 244 16.47 13.72 -19.36
C ALA A 244 16.85 12.25 -19.10
N ARG A 245 15.85 11.37 -19.03
CA ARG A 245 16.13 9.93 -19.05
C ARG A 245 16.61 9.62 -20.45
N GLU A 246 17.91 9.76 -20.71
CA GLU A 246 18.56 9.06 -21.81
C GLU A 246 18.31 7.56 -21.59
N GLY A 247 17.39 6.99 -22.37
CA GLY A 247 17.20 5.56 -22.59
C GLY A 247 17.41 4.63 -21.39
N ARG A 248 16.68 4.83 -20.27
CA ARG A 248 16.51 3.76 -19.28
C ARG A 248 15.21 3.01 -19.59
N PRO A 249 15.26 1.77 -20.10
CA PRO A 249 14.05 0.97 -20.33
C PRO A 249 13.44 0.61 -18.98
N GLY A 250 12.13 0.88 -18.80
CA GLY A 250 11.28 0.38 -17.70
C GLY A 250 11.79 0.49 -16.25
N PRO A 251 11.03 -0.04 -15.28
CA PRO A 251 11.50 -0.33 -13.92
C PRO A 251 12.54 -1.46 -13.87
N ASP A 252 12.83 -2.11 -14.99
CA ASP A 252 13.81 -3.20 -15.09
C ASP A 252 15.19 -2.69 -15.52
N ARG A 253 16.20 -3.00 -14.70
CA ARG A 253 17.66 -2.89 -14.97
C ARG A 253 18.38 -1.60 -14.55
N GLN A 254 18.01 -0.98 -13.44
CA GLN A 254 19.08 -0.66 -12.49
C GLN A 254 19.14 -1.86 -11.54
N GLY A 255 20.22 -2.64 -11.63
CA GLY A 255 20.50 -3.62 -10.58
C GLY A 255 20.39 -2.93 -9.22
N PRO A 256 20.02 -3.68 -8.16
CA PRO A 256 19.86 -3.06 -6.86
C PRO A 256 21.15 -2.31 -6.48
N PRO A 257 21.07 -1.17 -5.74
CA PRO A 257 22.24 -0.33 -5.45
C PRO A 257 23.45 -1.17 -5.02
N GLU A 258 24.66 -0.79 -5.42
CA GLU A 258 25.86 -1.51 -4.98
C GLU A 258 25.84 -1.70 -3.45
N GLY A 259 26.10 -2.92 -2.99
CA GLY A 259 25.94 -3.29 -1.57
C GLY A 259 24.55 -3.80 -1.19
N THR A 260 23.63 -3.97 -2.14
CA THR A 260 22.34 -4.62 -1.91
C THR A 260 22.43 -6.13 -2.18
N ARG A 261 22.03 -6.93 -1.20
CA ARG A 261 21.83 -8.37 -1.35
C ARG A 261 20.44 -8.77 -0.90
N THR A 262 19.96 -9.88 -1.43
CA THR A 262 18.70 -10.49 -1.01
C THR A 262 19.00 -11.86 -0.42
N VAL A 263 18.37 -12.17 0.71
CA VAL A 263 18.40 -13.51 1.33
C VAL A 263 17.00 -14.06 1.37
N GLY A 264 16.85 -15.35 1.08
CA GLY A 264 15.55 -16.01 1.02
C GLY A 264 14.83 -15.77 -0.31
N GLU A 265 13.74 -16.48 -0.48
CA GLU A 265 12.86 -16.44 -1.65
C GLU A 265 11.42 -16.20 -1.18
N GLY A 266 10.50 -15.88 -2.08
CA GLY A 266 9.09 -15.77 -1.72
C GLY A 266 8.82 -14.73 -0.62
N TRP A 267 8.10 -15.18 0.40
CA TRP A 267 7.70 -14.36 1.54
C TRP A 267 8.78 -14.31 2.64
N ASP A 268 9.79 -15.19 2.56
CA ASP A 268 10.97 -15.23 3.44
C ASP A 268 12.03 -14.19 3.07
N ARG A 269 11.77 -13.40 2.02
CA ARG A 269 12.74 -12.51 1.43
C ARG A 269 13.12 -11.36 2.37
N VAL A 270 14.41 -11.28 2.66
CA VAL A 270 15.05 -10.18 3.39
C VAL A 270 15.97 -9.42 2.46
N LEU A 271 15.73 -8.12 2.32
CA LEU A 271 16.62 -7.20 1.63
C LEU A 271 17.66 -6.69 2.61
N VAL A 272 18.95 -6.84 2.28
CA VAL A 272 20.06 -6.30 3.08
C VAL A 272 20.80 -5.27 2.25
N LEU A 273 20.88 -4.06 2.77
CA LEU A 273 21.50 -2.90 2.16
C LEU A 273 22.74 -2.54 2.97
N GLN A 274 23.90 -2.48 2.33
CA GLN A 274 25.08 -1.84 2.89
C GLN A 274 25.07 -0.38 2.46
N ARG A 275 25.12 0.56 3.41
CA ARG A 275 25.35 1.96 3.06
C ARG A 275 26.78 2.09 2.49
N PRO A 276 26.99 2.74 1.33
CA PRO A 276 28.33 2.92 0.77
C PRO A 276 29.24 3.64 1.77
N ALA A 277 30.40 3.07 2.06
CA ALA A 277 31.45 3.78 2.78
C ALA A 277 32.01 4.86 1.85
N GLY A 278 31.85 6.14 2.21
CA GLY A 278 32.53 7.25 1.51
C GLY A 278 31.66 8.33 0.86
N GLN A 279 30.37 8.47 1.17
CA GLN A 279 29.76 9.81 1.06
C GLN A 279 30.25 10.67 2.24
N PRO A 280 30.95 11.80 2.01
CA PRO A 280 31.37 12.67 3.09
C PRO A 280 30.14 13.28 3.74
N GLY A 281 29.79 12.72 4.90
CA GLY A 281 28.65 13.11 5.71
C GLY A 281 28.35 12.00 6.72
N GLN A 282 28.87 12.15 7.93
CA GLN A 282 28.51 11.40 9.15
C GLN A 282 29.30 10.13 9.50
N GLN A 283 30.61 10.10 9.22
CA GLN A 283 31.54 9.39 10.11
C GLN A 283 32.64 10.38 10.54
N GLY A 284 32.55 10.84 11.78
CA GLY A 284 33.47 11.81 12.37
C GLY A 284 32.86 13.20 12.51
N ASP A 285 31.88 13.34 13.41
CA ASP A 285 31.77 14.47 14.34
C ASP A 285 30.42 14.36 15.06
N GLN A 286 30.45 14.17 16.38
CA GLN A 286 29.27 14.22 17.25
C GLN A 286 28.64 15.64 17.34
N GLN A 287 28.99 16.56 16.42
CA GLN A 287 28.66 17.98 16.51
C GLN A 287 27.90 18.55 15.32
N GLN A 288 27.61 17.78 14.27
CA GLN A 288 26.75 18.26 13.16
C GLN A 288 25.80 17.15 12.67
N ARG A 289 24.88 16.72 13.55
CA ARG A 289 23.62 16.13 13.07
C ARG A 289 22.89 17.24 12.27
N PRO A 290 22.33 16.96 11.09
CA PRO A 290 21.33 17.85 10.51
C PRO A 290 20.25 18.09 11.57
N GLU A 291 19.93 19.35 11.88
CA GLU A 291 18.84 19.65 12.82
C GLU A 291 17.57 18.95 12.33
N GLY A 292 17.05 18.00 13.11
CA GLY A 292 15.90 17.17 12.76
C GLY A 292 16.19 15.76 12.21
N ALA A 293 17.45 15.34 12.06
CA ALA A 293 17.78 13.95 11.73
C ALA A 293 17.35 13.01 12.88
N PRO A 294 16.54 11.96 12.59
CA PRO A 294 16.02 11.08 13.63
C PRO A 294 17.16 10.45 14.43
N ASP A 295 17.01 10.42 15.75
CA ASP A 295 17.88 9.59 16.56
C ASP A 295 17.51 8.13 16.34
N LEU A 296 18.21 7.47 15.43
CA LEU A 296 18.04 6.04 15.19
C LEU A 296 18.27 5.23 16.48
N ASN A 297 19.05 5.74 17.45
CA ASN A 297 19.23 5.10 18.75
C ASN A 297 18.00 5.19 19.66
N ALA A 298 17.08 6.12 19.37
CA ALA A 298 15.79 6.23 20.05
C ALA A 298 14.69 5.40 19.38
N LEU A 299 14.94 4.85 18.19
CA LEU A 299 14.00 4.03 17.43
C LEU A 299 14.37 2.55 17.53
N GLY A 300 13.38 1.69 17.82
CA GLY A 300 13.56 0.24 17.87
C GLY A 300 14.15 -0.31 19.18
N THR A 301 14.30 -1.63 19.25
CA THR A 301 14.83 -2.38 20.39
C THR A 301 16.27 -2.82 20.13
N PRO A 302 17.20 -2.75 21.11
CA PRO A 302 18.55 -3.28 20.95
C PRO A 302 18.53 -4.79 20.64
N VAL A 303 19.29 -5.21 19.64
CA VAL A 303 19.45 -6.61 19.24
C VAL A 303 20.91 -6.90 18.90
N SER A 304 21.37 -8.11 19.20
CA SER A 304 22.74 -8.55 18.98
C SER A 304 22.77 -9.99 18.45
N GLY A 305 23.76 -10.31 17.63
CA GLY A 305 23.98 -11.66 17.11
C GLY A 305 25.38 -11.85 16.52
N PRO A 306 25.65 -12.98 15.87
CA PRO A 306 26.93 -13.25 15.21
C PRO A 306 27.32 -12.21 14.14
N TRP A 307 26.33 -11.47 13.61
CA TRP A 307 26.50 -10.38 12.67
C TRP A 307 26.84 -9.04 13.34
N GLY A 308 26.91 -8.94 14.67
CA GLY A 308 27.20 -7.71 15.41
C GLY A 308 26.02 -7.21 16.25
N ASN A 309 25.96 -5.89 16.46
CA ASN A 309 24.91 -5.22 17.22
C ASN A 309 24.10 -4.29 16.32
N GLY A 310 22.88 -4.00 16.72
CA GLY A 310 22.00 -3.07 16.03
C GLY A 310 20.70 -2.83 16.77
N ARG A 311 19.72 -2.31 16.04
CA ARG A 311 18.38 -2.03 16.54
C ARG A 311 17.31 -2.59 15.61
N ALA A 312 16.36 -3.32 16.19
CA ALA A 312 15.22 -3.89 15.49
C ALA A 312 14.03 -2.92 15.56
N ILE A 313 13.42 -2.65 14.42
CA ILE A 313 12.19 -1.87 14.27
C ILE A 313 11.14 -2.82 13.72
N THR A 314 10.17 -3.17 14.55
CA THR A 314 9.14 -4.15 14.23
C THR A 314 7.82 -3.45 13.94
N SER A 315 7.11 -3.92 12.93
CA SER A 315 5.79 -3.48 12.50
C SER A 315 4.82 -4.68 12.56
N ALA A 316 3.54 -4.44 12.26
CA ALA A 316 2.54 -5.50 12.17
C ALA A 316 2.85 -6.53 11.07
N VAL A 317 3.60 -6.15 10.03
CA VAL A 317 3.82 -6.99 8.83
C VAL A 317 5.27 -7.39 8.61
N GLY A 318 6.21 -6.89 9.40
CA GLY A 318 7.62 -7.15 9.16
C GLY A 318 8.56 -6.50 10.15
N THR A 319 9.85 -6.74 9.94
CA THR A 319 10.93 -6.24 10.78
C THR A 319 12.02 -5.62 9.92
N ALA A 320 12.60 -4.53 10.42
CA ALA A 320 13.86 -3.99 9.94
C ALA A 320 14.91 -4.02 11.05
N ILE A 321 16.15 -4.36 10.72
CA ILE A 321 17.30 -4.25 11.63
C ILE A 321 18.31 -3.28 11.02
N VAL A 322 18.66 -2.24 11.77
CA VAL A 322 19.75 -1.31 11.45
C VAL A 322 20.94 -1.66 12.32
N THR A 323 22.05 -2.08 11.72
CA THR A 323 23.26 -2.49 12.43
C THR A 323 24.19 -1.29 12.68
N ASP A 324 25.04 -1.41 13.70
CA ASP A 324 26.01 -0.37 14.06
C ASP A 324 27.06 -0.13 12.96
N ASP A 325 27.32 -1.14 12.12
CA ASP A 325 28.22 -1.07 10.97
C ASP A 325 27.55 -0.50 9.69
N GLY A 326 26.31 -0.03 9.80
CA GLY A 326 25.60 0.70 8.74
C GLY A 326 24.87 -0.18 7.72
N ARG A 327 24.69 -1.48 7.99
CA ARG A 327 23.76 -2.33 7.24
C ARG A 327 22.33 -2.09 7.68
N VAL A 328 21.42 -2.23 6.73
CA VAL A 328 19.98 -2.24 6.99
C VAL A 328 19.41 -3.51 6.38
N ALA A 329 18.82 -4.37 7.18
CA ALA A 329 18.09 -5.55 6.73
C ALA A 329 16.60 -5.33 6.95
N VAL A 330 15.75 -5.66 5.98
CA VAL A 330 14.29 -5.48 6.07
C VAL A 330 13.56 -6.61 5.34
N GLY A 331 12.49 -7.11 5.94
CA GLY A 331 11.63 -8.10 5.31
C GLY A 331 10.27 -8.20 6.00
N ALA A 332 9.28 -8.76 5.30
CA ALA A 332 7.95 -9.06 5.85
C ALA A 332 7.96 -10.33 6.73
N VAL A 333 9.00 -10.44 7.57
CA VAL A 333 9.36 -11.64 8.32
C VAL A 333 9.66 -11.27 9.78
N PRO A 334 9.57 -12.23 10.72
CA PRO A 334 9.94 -12.01 12.11
C PRO A 334 11.42 -11.62 12.26
N GLU A 335 11.73 -10.89 13.33
CA GLU A 335 13.10 -10.45 13.67
C GLU A 335 14.17 -11.55 13.56
N PRO A 336 13.96 -12.80 14.06
CA PRO A 336 14.96 -13.85 13.93
C PRO A 336 15.36 -14.15 12.48
N VAL A 337 14.42 -14.08 11.53
CA VAL A 337 14.68 -14.32 10.11
C VAL A 337 15.52 -13.19 9.50
N VAL A 338 15.25 -11.94 9.89
CA VAL A 338 16.06 -10.78 9.50
C VAL A 338 17.47 -10.88 10.08
N ALA A 339 17.59 -11.30 11.34
CA ALA A 339 18.86 -11.49 12.01
C ALA A 339 19.69 -12.64 11.38
N GLU A 340 19.06 -13.75 11.02
CA GLU A 340 19.71 -14.84 10.27
C GLU A 340 20.24 -14.33 8.92
N ALA A 341 19.42 -13.59 8.19
CA ALA A 341 19.80 -13.04 6.90
C ALA A 341 21.05 -12.14 7.00
N LEU A 342 21.16 -11.33 8.06
CA LEU A 342 22.35 -10.50 8.34
C LEU A 342 23.63 -11.32 8.56
N GLY A 343 23.52 -12.55 9.08
CA GLY A 343 24.64 -13.48 9.31
C GLY A 343 25.11 -14.23 8.06
N THR A 344 24.27 -14.31 7.03
CA THR A 344 24.62 -14.94 5.75
C THR A 344 25.61 -14.05 4.99
N LYS A 345 26.74 -14.63 4.56
CA LYS A 345 27.74 -13.98 3.71
C LYS A 345 27.33 -13.98 2.25
#